data_AF-A0AAD7QZP0-F1
#
_entry.id   AF-A0AAD7QZP0-F1
#
_cell.length_a   1.000
_cell.length_b   1.000
_cell.length_c   1.000
_cell.angle_alpha   90.00
_cell.angle_beta   90.00
_cell.angle_gamma   90.00
#
_symmetry.space_group_name_H-M   'P 1'
#
loop_
_entity.id
_entity.type
_entity.pdbx_description
1 polymer ?
#
loop_
_entity_poly.entity_id
_entity_poly.type
_entity_poly.pdbx_seq_one_letter_code
_entity_poly.pdbx_strand_id
1 'polypeptide(L)'
;MRCVEEPRANSSTLNQLQRDYNSLITQNNQLQRDYDAVVVKFPFLDQYCPLRSQKRVCRPCPEGWEQRNSTCYYFSTERKSWNASRSACLKQGADLVIIESEEEQDFISKHTRGDGYWIGLSDSETEGTWLWVDGTPLQKDKA
;
A
#
# COMPACT_ATOMS: atom_id res chain seq x y z
N MET A 1 -66.07 -33.85 -0.80
CA MET A 1 -64.64 -33.58 -0.58
C MET A 1 -64.17 -32.63 -1.68
N ARG A 2 -63.35 -31.62 -1.37
CA ARG A 2 -62.78 -30.71 -2.38
C ARG A 2 -61.27 -30.75 -2.28
N CYS A 3 -60.61 -30.88 -3.42
CA CYS A 3 -59.16 -30.76 -3.54
C CYS A 3 -58.81 -29.37 -4.08
N VAL A 4 -57.70 -28.83 -3.59
CA VAL A 4 -57.03 -27.64 -4.13
C VAL A 4 -55.68 -28.14 -4.61
N GLU A 5 -55.36 -27.94 -5.88
CA GLU A 5 -54.06 -28.30 -6.46
C GLU A 5 -53.24 -27.03 -6.73
N GLU A 6 -51.92 -27.12 -6.54
CA GLU A 6 -50.97 -26.08 -6.96
C GLU A 6 -50.85 -26.04 -8.49
N PRO A 7 -50.84 -24.86 -9.12
CA PRO A 7 -50.60 -24.76 -10.55
C PRO A 7 -49.16 -25.17 -10.87
N ARG A 8 -48.99 -26.08 -11.86
CA ARG A 8 -47.67 -26.44 -12.38
C ARG A 8 -46.94 -25.19 -12.87
N ALA A 9 -45.69 -25.00 -12.45
CA ALA A 9 -44.82 -23.98 -13.00
C ALA A 9 -44.77 -24.09 -14.54
N ASN A 10 -45.08 -22.99 -15.24
CA ASN A 10 -45.11 -22.96 -16.69
C ASN A 10 -43.69 -23.16 -17.26
N SER A 11 -43.52 -24.13 -18.17
CA SER A 11 -42.23 -24.48 -18.79
C SER A 11 -41.56 -23.30 -19.50
N SER A 12 -42.33 -22.33 -20.02
CA SER A 12 -41.78 -21.12 -20.62
C SER A 12 -41.10 -20.24 -19.58
N THR A 13 -41.64 -20.19 -18.36
CA THR A 13 -41.10 -19.41 -17.25
C THR A 13 -39.82 -20.02 -16.73
N LEU A 14 -39.73 -21.35 -16.65
CA LEU A 14 -38.49 -22.06 -16.30
C LEU A 14 -37.39 -21.84 -17.34
N ASN A 15 -37.73 -21.91 -18.63
CA ASN A 15 -36.79 -21.62 -19.70
C ASN A 15 -36.32 -20.16 -19.68
N GLN A 16 -37.22 -19.22 -19.36
CA GLN A 16 -36.87 -17.81 -19.20
C GLN A 16 -35.89 -17.60 -18.05
N LEU A 17 -36.21 -18.14 -16.87
CA LEU A 17 -35.34 -18.08 -15.68
C LEU A 17 -33.95 -18.65 -15.95
N GLN A 18 -33.86 -19.76 -16.69
CA GLN A 18 -32.57 -20.35 -17.06
C GLN A 18 -31.74 -19.42 -17.95
N ARG A 19 -32.38 -18.73 -18.90
CA ARG A 19 -31.69 -17.75 -19.76
C ARG A 19 -31.21 -16.56 -18.95
N ASP A 20 -32.04 -16.05 -18.06
CA ASP A 20 -31.72 -14.91 -17.22
C ASP A 20 -30.57 -15.25 -16.25
N TYR A 21 -30.59 -16.45 -15.67
CA TYR A 21 -29.50 -16.96 -14.83
C TYR A 21 -28.17 -17.07 -15.59
N ASN A 22 -28.17 -17.63 -16.80
CA ASN A 22 -26.97 -17.73 -17.63
C ASN A 22 -26.44 -16.35 -18.04
N SER A 23 -27.34 -15.40 -18.30
CA SER A 23 -27.00 -14.00 -18.57
C SER A 23 -26.33 -13.34 -17.36
N LEU A 24 -26.91 -13.50 -16.17
CA LEU A 24 -26.36 -12.98 -14.91
C LEU A 24 -25.00 -13.58 -14.58
N ILE A 25 -24.80 -14.89 -14.79
CA ILE A 25 -23.47 -15.52 -14.65
C ILE A 25 -22.46 -14.84 -15.57
N THR A 26 -22.83 -14.62 -16.82
CA THR A 26 -21.94 -14.01 -17.82
C THR A 26 -21.56 -12.60 -17.40
N GLN A 27 -22.51 -11.81 -16.91
CA GLN A 27 -22.27 -10.47 -16.38
C GLN A 27 -21.37 -10.48 -15.14
N ASN A 28 -21.61 -11.38 -14.18
CA ASN A 28 -20.77 -11.50 -12.98
C ASN A 28 -19.33 -11.87 -13.33
N ASN A 29 -19.15 -12.82 -14.24
CA ASN A 29 -17.82 -13.19 -14.72
C ASN A 29 -17.10 -12.03 -15.43
N GLN A 30 -17.85 -11.19 -16.15
CA GLN A 30 -17.29 -9.99 -16.77
C GLN A 30 -16.89 -8.94 -15.72
N LEU A 31 -17.77 -8.64 -14.76
CA LEU A 31 -17.48 -7.72 -13.67
C LEU A 31 -16.27 -8.17 -12.85
N GLN A 32 -16.13 -9.48 -12.62
CA GLN A 32 -14.97 -10.02 -11.93
C GLN A 32 -13.69 -9.77 -12.72
N ARG A 33 -13.69 -10.02 -14.04
CA ARG A 33 -12.53 -9.72 -14.90
C ARG A 33 -12.17 -8.24 -14.88
N ASP A 34 -13.17 -7.37 -14.97
CA ASP A 34 -12.96 -5.92 -14.96
C ASP A 34 -12.41 -5.46 -13.61
N TYR A 35 -12.92 -6.02 -12.50
CA TYR A 35 -12.39 -5.80 -11.16
C TYR A 35 -10.91 -6.22 -11.05
N ASP A 36 -10.59 -7.44 -11.47
CA ASP A 36 -9.21 -7.96 -11.42
C ASP A 36 -8.25 -7.09 -12.25
N ALA A 37 -8.70 -6.62 -13.42
CA ALA A 37 -7.93 -5.70 -14.25
C ALA A 37 -7.66 -4.35 -13.56
N VAL A 38 -8.66 -3.81 -12.84
CA VAL A 38 -8.50 -2.57 -12.07
C VAL A 38 -7.52 -2.76 -10.92
N VAL A 39 -7.59 -3.86 -10.17
CA VAL A 39 -6.67 -4.16 -9.08
C VAL A 39 -5.23 -4.27 -9.57
N VAL A 40 -5.00 -4.95 -10.70
CA VAL A 40 -3.67 -5.05 -11.32
C VAL A 40 -3.15 -3.69 -11.78
N LYS A 41 -4.03 -2.83 -12.29
CA LYS A 41 -3.65 -1.49 -12.76
C LYS A 41 -3.29 -0.54 -11.62
N PHE A 42 -3.87 -0.73 -10.44
CA PHE A 42 -3.68 0.15 -9.28
C PHE A 42 -3.29 -0.64 -8.02
N PRO A 43 -2.11 -1.27 -7.97
CA PRO A 43 -1.70 -2.12 -6.85
C PRO A 43 -1.60 -1.34 -5.53
N PHE A 44 -1.34 -0.03 -5.60
CA PHE A 44 -1.22 0.84 -4.44
C PHE A 44 -2.55 1.43 -3.97
N LEU A 45 -3.68 1.15 -4.66
CA LEU A 45 -4.96 1.76 -4.33
C LEU A 45 -5.40 1.42 -2.91
N ASP A 46 -5.21 0.19 -2.45
CA ASP A 46 -5.59 -0.19 -1.09
C ASP A 46 -4.65 0.39 -0.04
N GLN A 47 -3.38 0.61 -0.40
CA GLN A 47 -2.38 1.20 0.48
C GLN A 47 -2.66 2.69 0.76
N TYR A 48 -3.04 3.45 -0.27
CA TYR A 48 -3.32 4.90 -0.16
C TYR A 48 -4.80 5.22 0.06
N CYS A 49 -5.70 4.36 -0.39
CA CYS A 49 -7.16 4.52 -0.35
C CYS A 49 -7.87 3.26 0.16
N PRO A 50 -7.64 2.84 1.42
CA PRO A 50 -8.28 1.66 1.98
C PRO A 50 -9.81 1.80 2.02
N LEU A 51 -10.51 0.68 1.89
CA LEU A 51 -11.96 0.59 2.07
C LEU A 51 -12.31 0.64 3.56
N ARG A 52 -13.01 1.68 3.99
CA ARG A 52 -13.56 1.85 5.34
C ARG A 52 -15.07 2.00 5.24
N SER A 53 -15.81 1.07 5.83
CA SER A 53 -17.29 1.05 5.80
C SER A 53 -17.87 1.22 4.39
N GLN A 54 -17.39 0.42 3.43
CA GLN A 54 -17.78 0.44 2.02
C GLN A 54 -17.47 1.73 1.24
N LYS A 55 -16.61 2.62 1.76
CA LYS A 55 -16.12 3.79 1.04
C LYS A 55 -14.59 3.82 1.05
N ARG A 56 -13.97 4.22 -0.05
CA ARG A 56 -12.52 4.46 -0.10
C ARG A 56 -12.21 5.78 0.60
N VAL A 57 -11.30 5.75 1.57
CA VAL A 57 -10.79 6.95 2.24
C VAL A 57 -9.34 7.11 1.86
N CYS A 58 -9.06 8.07 0.99
CA CYS A 58 -7.71 8.32 0.49
C CYS A 58 -6.91 9.22 1.44
N ARG A 59 -5.61 8.96 1.55
CA ARG A 59 -4.65 9.79 2.26
C ARG A 59 -3.42 10.03 1.40
N PRO A 60 -2.69 11.15 1.61
CA PRO A 60 -1.45 11.41 0.88
C PRO A 60 -0.36 10.38 1.14
N CYS A 61 -0.33 9.80 2.34
CA CYS A 61 0.59 8.74 2.72
C CYS A 61 -0.16 7.46 3.07
N PRO A 62 0.51 6.29 2.91
CA PRO A 62 -0.04 5.02 3.34
C PRO A 62 -0.41 4.99 4.83
N GLU A 63 -1.25 4.03 5.22
CA GLU A 63 -1.57 3.83 6.64
C GLU A 63 -0.31 3.49 7.45
N GLY A 64 -0.12 4.20 8.58
CA GLY A 64 1.07 4.07 9.43
C GLY A 64 2.28 4.90 8.99
N TRP A 65 2.14 5.70 7.92
CA TRP A 65 3.18 6.63 7.46
C TRP A 65 2.83 8.06 7.83
N GLU A 66 3.84 8.84 8.18
CA GLU A 66 3.71 10.25 8.51
C GLU A 66 4.02 11.12 7.30
N GLN A 67 3.14 12.07 7.01
CA GLN A 67 3.37 13.04 5.94
C GLN A 67 4.15 14.25 6.47
N ARG A 68 5.24 14.60 5.79
CA ARG A 68 5.89 15.90 5.91
C ARG A 68 6.08 16.47 4.51
N ASN A 69 5.47 17.62 4.24
CA ASN A 69 5.45 18.23 2.91
C ASN A 69 4.91 17.22 1.86
N SER A 70 5.73 16.88 0.86
CA SER A 70 5.40 15.93 -0.21
C SER A 70 6.04 14.55 -0.01
N THR A 71 6.58 14.28 1.20
CA THR A 71 7.30 13.04 1.52
C THR A 71 6.60 12.29 2.64
N CYS A 72 6.60 10.96 2.54
CA CYS A 72 6.03 10.05 3.53
C CYS A 72 7.16 9.33 4.28
N TYR A 73 7.08 9.29 5.62
CA TYR A 73 8.09 8.72 6.50
C TYR A 73 7.50 7.54 7.27
N TYR A 74 8.25 6.46 7.37
CA TYR A 74 7.88 5.30 8.17
C TYR A 74 8.86 5.09 9.31
N PHE A 75 8.37 5.21 10.53
CA PHE A 75 9.13 4.96 11.74
C PHE A 75 8.84 3.54 12.21
N SER A 76 9.75 2.61 11.87
CA SER A 76 9.59 1.20 12.25
C SER A 76 9.67 1.02 13.76
N THR A 77 8.78 0.18 14.31
CA THR A 77 8.83 -0.26 15.71
C THR A 77 9.76 -1.44 15.92
N GLU A 78 10.34 -2.02 14.85
CA GLU A 78 11.20 -3.19 14.92
C GLU A 78 12.69 -2.81 14.93
N ARG A 79 13.45 -3.41 15.86
CA ARG A 79 14.90 -3.23 15.92
C ARG A 79 15.60 -4.27 15.04
N LYS A 80 16.35 -3.80 14.03
CA LYS A 80 17.07 -4.63 13.07
C LYS A 80 18.49 -4.08 12.85
N SER A 81 19.35 -4.84 12.20
CA SER A 81 20.62 -4.31 11.67
C SER A 81 20.34 -3.36 10.50
N TRP A 82 21.29 -2.49 10.17
CA TRP A 82 21.15 -1.53 9.06
C TRP A 82 20.73 -2.21 7.75
N ASN A 83 21.41 -3.30 7.37
CA ASN A 83 21.09 -4.09 6.16
C ASN A 83 19.66 -4.66 6.19
N ALA A 84 19.23 -5.19 7.34
CA ALA A 84 17.89 -5.75 7.49
C ALA A 84 16.81 -4.66 7.50
N SER A 85 17.10 -3.48 8.07
CA SER A 85 16.22 -2.30 7.99
C SER A 85 16.09 -1.80 6.56
N ARG A 86 17.19 -1.65 5.82
CA ARG A 86 17.17 -1.25 4.40
C ARG A 86 16.35 -2.21 3.55
N SER A 87 16.58 -3.52 3.72
CA SER A 87 15.79 -4.55 3.02
C SER A 87 14.29 -4.46 3.36
N ALA A 88 13.93 -4.14 4.60
CA ALA A 88 12.54 -3.96 5.00
C ALA A 88 11.90 -2.71 4.38
N CYS A 89 12.63 -1.61 4.24
CA CYS A 89 12.17 -0.41 3.52
C CYS A 89 11.96 -0.70 2.04
N LEU A 90 12.91 -1.37 1.38
CA LEU A 90 12.84 -1.74 -0.05
C LEU A 90 11.63 -2.64 -0.35
N LYS A 91 11.31 -3.59 0.53
CA LYS A 91 10.11 -4.43 0.40
C LYS A 91 8.80 -3.65 0.47
N GLN A 92 8.81 -2.47 1.07
CA GLN A 92 7.64 -1.58 1.15
C GLN A 92 7.62 -0.54 0.01
N GLY A 93 8.56 -0.60 -0.94
CA GLY A 93 8.66 0.37 -2.03
C GLY A 93 9.30 1.70 -1.62
N ALA A 94 10.07 1.72 -0.54
CA ALA A 94 10.83 2.88 -0.05
C ALA A 94 12.31 2.52 0.16
N ASP A 95 13.13 3.45 0.67
CA ASP A 95 14.49 3.17 1.14
C ASP A 95 14.70 3.89 2.50
N LEU A 96 15.84 3.65 3.15
CA LEU A 96 16.22 4.41 4.34
C LEU A 96 16.40 5.90 3.98
N VAL A 97 15.99 6.78 4.89
CA VAL A 97 15.93 8.22 4.62
C VAL A 97 17.31 8.81 4.32
N ILE A 98 17.38 9.61 3.25
CA ILE A 98 18.48 10.53 2.96
C ILE A 98 18.06 11.88 3.51
N ILE A 99 18.92 12.50 4.31
CA ILE A 99 18.61 13.78 4.95
C ILE A 99 19.15 14.90 4.06
N GLU A 100 18.24 15.68 3.48
CA GLU A 100 18.58 16.70 2.48
C GLU A 100 18.61 18.13 3.06
N SER A 101 18.04 18.31 4.25
CA SER A 101 17.91 19.62 4.90
C SER A 101 17.96 19.55 6.43
N GLU A 102 18.35 20.66 7.06
CA GLU A 102 18.30 20.83 8.52
C GLU A 102 16.86 20.67 9.05
N GLU A 103 15.87 21.19 8.32
CA GLU A 103 14.45 21.08 8.70
C GLU A 103 13.96 19.62 8.74
N GLU A 104 14.46 18.78 7.84
CA GLU A 104 14.17 17.35 7.80
C GLU A 104 14.87 16.62 8.95
N GLN A 105 16.15 16.93 9.19
CA GLN A 105 16.88 16.43 10.36
C GLN A 105 16.13 16.74 11.65
N ASP A 106 15.68 17.99 11.80
CA ASP A 106 14.95 18.48 12.96
C ASP A 106 13.61 17.74 13.14
N PHE A 107 12.88 17.53 12.05
CA PHE A 107 11.63 16.77 12.06
C PHE A 107 11.86 15.33 12.53
N ILE A 108 12.85 14.64 11.96
CA ILE A 108 13.18 13.25 12.32
C ILE A 108 13.61 13.20 13.80
N SER A 109 14.53 14.06 14.23
CA SER A 109 15.02 14.08 15.62
C SER A 109 13.92 14.36 16.65
N LYS A 110 12.97 15.26 16.34
CA LYS A 110 11.82 15.54 17.21
C LYS A 110 10.87 14.35 17.26
N HIS A 111 10.63 13.68 16.13
CA HIS A 111 9.77 12.51 16.08
C HIS A 111 10.37 11.33 16.87
N THR A 112 11.65 11.04 16.66
CA THR A 112 12.34 9.91 17.31
C THR A 112 12.67 10.17 18.78
N ARG A 113 12.53 11.41 19.26
CA ARG A 113 12.85 11.81 20.65
C ARG A 113 14.28 11.45 21.08
N GLY A 114 15.19 11.39 20.11
CA GLY A 114 16.58 11.00 20.35
C GLY A 114 16.82 9.48 20.44
N ASP A 115 15.79 8.65 20.23
CA ASP A 115 16.00 7.21 20.06
C ASP A 115 16.79 6.94 18.77
N GLY A 116 17.62 5.88 18.80
CA GLY A 116 18.42 5.48 17.65
C GLY A 116 17.59 4.83 16.55
N TYR A 117 17.47 5.50 15.40
CA TYR A 117 16.88 4.96 14.18
C TYR A 117 17.94 4.87 13.08
N TRP A 118 17.84 3.84 12.24
CA TRP A 118 18.70 3.75 11.06
C TRP A 118 18.27 4.77 10.00
N ILE A 119 19.25 5.48 9.46
CA ILE A 119 19.11 6.35 8.29
C ILE A 119 19.89 5.77 7.12
N GLY A 120 19.76 6.37 5.94
CA GLY A 120 20.36 5.87 4.70
C GLY A 120 21.87 6.05 4.60
N LEU A 121 22.55 6.50 5.64
CA LEU A 121 23.99 6.77 5.63
C LEU A 121 24.78 5.54 6.11
N SER A 122 25.77 5.09 5.33
CA SER A 122 26.65 3.97 5.67
C SER A 122 28.03 4.11 5.04
N ASP A 123 29.05 3.53 5.67
CA ASP A 123 30.41 3.37 5.15
C ASP A 123 30.79 1.88 4.96
N SER A 124 29.79 0.99 4.91
CA SER A 124 30.00 -0.47 4.83
C SER A 124 30.75 -0.94 3.58
N GLU A 125 30.74 -0.15 2.51
CA GLU A 125 31.49 -0.44 1.27
C GLU A 125 32.99 -0.10 1.41
N THR A 126 33.33 0.98 2.11
CA THR A 126 34.70 1.43 2.32
C THR A 126 34.76 2.26 3.60
N GLU A 127 35.37 1.69 4.64
CA GLU A 127 35.53 2.33 5.94
C GLU A 127 36.05 3.78 5.80
N GLY A 128 35.35 4.71 6.45
CA GLY A 128 35.67 6.14 6.38
C GLY A 128 35.11 6.89 5.16
N THR A 129 34.51 6.19 4.19
CA THR A 129 33.81 6.78 3.04
C THR A 129 32.31 6.61 3.23
N TRP A 130 31.66 7.67 3.73
CA TRP A 130 30.22 7.68 3.99
C TRP A 130 29.43 7.97 2.71
N LEU A 131 28.55 7.03 2.37
CA LEU A 131 27.64 7.10 1.23
C LEU A 131 26.19 7.00 1.71
N TRP A 132 25.32 7.73 1.06
CA TRP A 132 23.88 7.54 1.17
C TRP A 132 23.43 6.30 0.39
N VAL A 133 22.22 5.82 0.66
CA VAL A 133 21.65 4.64 -0.01
C VAL A 133 21.52 4.79 -1.54
N ASP A 134 21.51 6.02 -2.06
CA ASP A 134 21.54 6.34 -3.49
C ASP A 134 22.95 6.39 -4.09
N GLY A 135 23.99 6.18 -3.27
CA GLY A 135 25.40 6.21 -3.66
C GLY A 135 26.03 7.60 -3.64
N THR A 136 25.29 8.65 -3.25
CA THR A 136 25.87 9.99 -3.13
C THR A 136 26.74 10.12 -1.88
N PRO A 137 27.88 10.84 -1.95
CA PRO A 137 28.74 11.02 -0.79
C PRO A 137 28.14 12.01 0.21
N LEU A 138 28.44 11.82 1.49
CA LEU A 138 28.12 12.80 2.52
C LEU A 138 28.85 14.13 2.23
N GLN A 139 28.09 15.18 1.94
CA GLN A 139 28.62 16.53 1.77
C GLN A 139 28.93 17.14 3.14
N LYS A 140 30.18 17.52 3.38
CA LYS A 140 30.66 18.06 4.67
C LYS A 140 30.39 19.56 4.85
N ASP A 141 29.82 20.22 3.84
CA ASP A 141 29.82 21.68 3.74
C ASP A 141 28.45 22.33 4.01
N LYS A 142 27.48 21.56 4.54
CA LYS A 142 26.18 22.06 5.01
C LYS A 142 26.01 21.79 6.52
N ALA A 143 26.96 22.27 7.30
CA ALA A 143 26.88 22.33 8.76
C ALA A 143 26.67 23.77 9.22
#